data_AF-A0A7G6KCM1-F1
#
_entry.id   AF-A0A7G6KCM1-F1
#
_cell.length_a   1.000
_cell.length_b   1.000
_cell.length_c   1.000
_cell.angle_alpha   90.00
_cell.angle_beta   90.00
_cell.angle_gamma   90.00
#
_symmetry.space_group_name_H-M   'P 1'
#
loop_
_entity.id
_entity.type
_entity.pdbx_description
1 polymer ?
#
loop_
_entity_poly.entity_id
_entity_poly.type
_entity_poly.pdbx_seq_one_letter_code
_entity_poly.pdbx_strand_id
1 'polypeptide(L)'
;MIFTSSCCDNLSIDEIIERAEKGDCEAQYIVGFYYNRDSAIDSPDDEKAFYWLKLAAEQGHCEAQYSLGQKYTEDKSRHKDNEHAIFWLKKAALQGLMPIS
;
A
#
# COMPACT_ATOMS: atom_id res chain seq x y z
N MET A 1 8.70 -0.15 31.54
CA MET A 1 7.67 0.51 32.38
C MET A 1 7.28 1.79 31.70
N ILE A 2 6.25 1.76 30.85
CA ILE A 2 5.48 2.96 30.52
C ILE A 2 4.03 2.49 30.39
N PHE A 3 3.25 2.79 31.43
CA PHE A 3 1.80 2.70 31.43
C PHE A 3 1.27 4.02 30.87
N THR A 4 0.63 3.99 29.71
CA THR A 4 -0.37 5.00 29.36
C THR A 4 -1.51 4.31 28.61
N SER A 5 -2.62 4.19 29.33
CA SER A 5 -3.97 4.04 28.79
C SER A 5 -4.31 5.27 27.96
N SER A 6 -4.42 5.15 26.64
CA SER A 6 -5.23 6.02 25.79
C SER A 6 -5.46 5.32 24.46
N CYS A 7 -6.69 5.35 23.96
CA CYS A 7 -6.98 5.01 22.59
C CYS A 7 -6.09 5.86 21.65
N CYS A 8 -5.48 5.19 20.68
CA CYS A 8 -4.68 5.70 19.57
C CYS A 8 -3.19 6.04 19.84
N ASP A 9 -2.35 5.41 18.99
CA ASP A 9 -1.08 5.90 18.45
C ASP A 9 0.26 5.57 19.16
N ASN A 10 0.64 4.30 19.09
CA ASN A 10 1.98 3.85 18.64
C ASN A 10 1.95 2.33 18.39
N LEU A 11 1.34 1.90 17.28
CA LEU A 11 1.48 0.51 16.85
C LEU A 11 2.92 0.29 16.37
N SER A 12 3.58 -0.73 16.91
CA SER A 12 4.91 -1.14 16.44
C SER A 12 4.78 -1.76 15.04
N ILE A 13 5.80 -1.63 14.19
CA ILE A 13 5.76 -2.19 12.83
C ILE A 13 5.46 -3.70 12.85
N ASP A 14 5.93 -4.43 13.87
CA ASP A 14 5.64 -5.85 14.08
C ASP A 14 4.15 -6.14 14.28
N GLU A 15 3.43 -5.29 15.03
CA GLU A 15 1.99 -5.44 15.24
C GLU A 15 1.19 -5.15 13.96
N ILE A 16 1.68 -4.21 13.14
CA ILE A 16 1.08 -3.89 11.84
C ILE A 16 1.30 -5.05 10.87
N ILE A 17 2.48 -5.70 10.89
CA ILE A 17 2.75 -6.90 10.08
C ILE A 17 1.81 -8.04 10.49
N GLU A 18 1.62 -8.29 11.79
CA GLU A 18 0.69 -9.32 12.25
C GLU A 18 -0.75 -9.06 11.77
N ARG A 19 -1.19 -7.79 11.78
CA ARG A 19 -2.50 -7.40 11.25
C ARG A 19 -2.57 -7.58 9.73
N ALA A 20 -1.50 -7.23 9.02
CA ALA A 20 -1.42 -7.37 7.57
C ALA A 20 -1.51 -8.85 7.15
N GLU A 21 -0.87 -9.75 7.89
CA GLU A 21 -0.95 -11.21 7.70
C GLU A 21 -2.36 -11.76 7.99
N LYS A 22 -3.09 -11.15 8.93
CA LYS A 22 -4.50 -11.47 9.19
C LYS A 22 -5.47 -10.95 8.12
N GLY A 23 -4.96 -10.21 7.13
CA GLY A 23 -5.75 -9.70 6.02
C GLY A 23 -6.26 -8.27 6.18
N ASP A 24 -5.82 -7.52 7.19
CA ASP A 24 -6.21 -6.12 7.37
C ASP A 24 -5.63 -5.26 6.23
N CYS A 25 -6.50 -4.69 5.39
CA CYS A 25 -6.10 -3.95 4.20
C CYS A 25 -5.35 -2.64 4.52
N GLU A 26 -5.68 -1.99 5.62
CA GLU A 26 -5.01 -0.76 6.06
C GLU A 26 -3.62 -1.08 6.61
N ALA A 27 -3.51 -2.18 7.37
CA ALA A 27 -2.21 -2.65 7.83
C ALA A 27 -1.31 -3.08 6.67
N GLN A 28 -1.84 -3.79 5.67
CA GLN A 28 -1.09 -4.15 4.45
C GLN A 28 -0.59 -2.91 3.70
N TYR A 29 -1.43 -1.86 3.60
CA TYR A 29 -1.01 -0.59 3.01
C TYR A 29 0.14 0.04 3.81
N ILE A 30 0.04 0.10 5.14
CA ILE A 30 1.08 0.70 6.00
C ILE A 30 2.40 -0.08 5.89
N VAL A 31 2.36 -1.41 5.87
CA VAL A 31 3.56 -2.25 5.67
C VAL A 31 4.17 -1.99 4.29
N GLY A 32 3.35 -1.95 3.25
CA GLY A 32 3.80 -1.64 1.89
C GLY A 32 4.43 -0.26 1.80
N PHE A 33 3.83 0.74 2.43
CA PHE A 33 4.35 2.11 2.49
C PHE A 33 5.66 2.20 3.30
N TYR A 34 5.77 1.47 4.40
CA TYR A 34 6.97 1.40 5.21
C TYR A 34 8.16 0.90 4.41
N TYR A 35 8.00 -0.22 3.69
CA TYR A 35 9.04 -0.72 2.80
C TYR A 35 9.31 0.27 1.66
N ASN A 36 8.30 0.90 1.08
CA ASN A 36 8.48 1.84 -0.04
C ASN A 36 9.30 3.08 0.33
N ARG A 37 9.21 3.56 1.58
CA ARG A 37 9.84 4.83 2.01
C ARG A 37 11.37 4.79 2.06
N ASP A 38 11.93 3.65 2.47
CA ASP A 38 13.37 3.46 2.66
C ASP A 38 14.02 2.58 1.58
N SER A 39 13.22 2.07 0.63
CA SER A 39 13.70 1.21 -0.45
C SER A 39 14.29 2.01 -1.60
N ALA A 40 15.46 1.59 -2.08
CA ALA A 40 15.92 1.95 -3.41
C ALA A 40 15.05 1.23 -4.46
N ILE A 41 14.82 1.88 -5.60
CA ILE A 41 14.21 1.27 -6.79
C ILE A 41 14.97 -0.02 -7.12
N ASP A 42 14.25 -1.10 -7.42
CA ASP A 42 14.79 -2.45 -7.68
C ASP A 42 15.45 -3.18 -6.49
N SER A 43 15.26 -2.72 -5.25
CA SER A 43 15.70 -3.44 -4.06
C SER A 43 14.74 -4.58 -3.67
N PRO A 44 15.17 -5.60 -2.89
CA PRO A 44 14.28 -6.64 -2.39
C PRO A 44 13.14 -6.10 -1.51
N ASP A 45 13.32 -4.92 -0.91
CA ASP A 45 12.28 -4.26 -0.13
C ASP A 45 11.27 -3.50 -1.02
N ASP A 46 11.68 -3.09 -2.23
CA ASP A 46 10.80 -2.57 -3.26
C ASP A 46 9.77 -3.62 -3.73
N GLU A 47 10.23 -4.86 -3.95
CA GLU A 47 9.36 -5.99 -4.30
C GLU A 47 8.38 -6.33 -3.18
N LYS A 48 8.83 -6.28 -1.92
CA LYS A 48 7.94 -6.46 -0.75
C LYS A 48 6.91 -5.35 -0.66
N ALA A 49 7.32 -4.10 -0.85
CA ALA A 49 6.42 -2.96 -0.88
C ALA A 49 5.33 -3.16 -1.93
N PHE A 50 5.73 -3.56 -3.14
CA PHE A 50 4.83 -3.84 -4.24
C PHE A 50 3.84 -4.98 -3.90
N TYR A 51 4.32 -6.07 -3.31
CA TYR A 51 3.48 -7.19 -2.88
C TYR A 51 2.40 -6.75 -1.88
N TRP A 52 2.79 -6.06 -0.80
CA TRP A 52 1.85 -5.63 0.23
C TRP A 52 0.84 -4.59 -0.27
N LEU A 53 1.29 -3.62 -1.07
CA LEU A 53 0.41 -2.65 -1.71
C LEU A 53 -0.59 -3.33 -2.66
N LYS A 54 -0.15 -4.37 -3.39
CA LYS A 54 -1.04 -5.12 -4.28
C LYS A 54 -2.13 -5.85 -3.50
N LEU A 55 -1.81 -6.50 -2.38
CA LEU A 55 -2.83 -7.14 -1.54
C LEU A 55 -3.88 -6.12 -1.06
N ALA A 56 -3.44 -4.99 -0.52
CA ALA A 56 -4.35 -3.94 -0.07
C ALA A 56 -5.20 -3.37 -1.23
N ALA A 57 -4.60 -3.20 -2.41
CA ALA A 57 -5.27 -2.71 -3.61
C ALA A 57 -6.33 -3.70 -4.14
N GLU A 58 -6.05 -5.00 -4.08
CA GLU A 58 -6.97 -6.08 -4.43
C GLU A 58 -8.18 -6.11 -3.48
N GLN A 59 -7.96 -5.83 -2.20
CA GLN A 59 -9.03 -5.67 -1.20
C GLN A 59 -9.87 -4.39 -1.36
N GLY A 60 -9.49 -3.50 -2.28
CA GLY A 60 -10.24 -2.28 -2.56
C GLY A 60 -9.78 -1.05 -1.78
N HIS A 61 -8.57 -1.07 -1.20
CA HIS A 61 -8.02 0.11 -0.53
C HIS A 61 -7.60 1.16 -1.56
N CYS A 62 -8.18 2.36 -1.48
CA CYS A 62 -8.02 3.41 -2.50
C CYS A 62 -6.57 3.91 -2.60
N GLU A 63 -5.95 4.22 -1.45
CA GLU A 63 -4.58 4.70 -1.34
C GLU A 63 -3.57 3.65 -1.83
N ALA A 64 -3.80 2.37 -1.52
CA ALA A 64 -2.96 1.29 -2.04
C ALA A 64 -3.05 1.16 -3.56
N GLN A 65 -4.24 1.27 -4.15
CA GLN A 65 -4.42 1.26 -5.61
C GLN A 65 -3.71 2.45 -6.26
N TYR A 66 -3.76 3.63 -5.64
CA TYR A 66 -3.05 4.81 -6.10
C TYR A 66 -1.53 4.63 -6.03
N SER A 67 -0.99 4.21 -4.88
CA SER A 67 0.43 3.94 -4.69
C SER A 67 0.96 2.85 -5.63
N LEU A 68 0.18 1.79 -5.86
CA LEU A 68 0.53 0.75 -6.81
C LEU A 68 0.60 1.31 -8.25
N GLY A 69 -0.40 2.12 -8.63
CA GLY A 69 -0.42 2.83 -9.90
C GLY A 69 0.80 3.75 -10.09
N GLN A 70 1.21 4.46 -9.05
CA GLN A 70 2.43 5.28 -9.06
C GLN A 70 3.69 4.45 -9.25
N LYS A 71 3.88 3.33 -8.52
CA LYS A 71 5.04 2.44 -8.70
C LYS A 71 5.16 1.94 -10.14
N TYR A 72 4.04 1.50 -10.74
CA TYR A 72 4.01 1.11 -12.15
C TYR A 72 4.46 2.24 -13.11
N THR A 73 4.24 3.52 -12.77
CA THR A 73 4.70 4.67 -13.58
C THR A 73 6.13 5.12 -13.30
N GLU A 74 6.64 4.89 -12.08
CA GLU A 74 7.99 5.28 -11.64
C GLU A 74 9.03 4.27 -12.14
N ASP A 75 8.70 2.98 -12.15
CA ASP A 75 9.54 1.89 -12.65
C ASP A 75 9.57 1.81 -14.19
N LYS A 76 9.92 2.93 -14.84
CA LYS A 76 9.97 3.08 -16.32
C LYS A 76 10.83 2.01 -17.03
N SER A 77 11.74 1.35 -16.32
CA SER A 77 12.63 0.29 -16.79
C SER A 77 12.06 -1.12 -16.62
N ARG A 78 11.28 -1.39 -15.56
CA ARG A 78 10.88 -2.75 -15.16
C ARG A 78 9.40 -3.05 -15.41
N HIS A 79 8.56 -2.03 -15.34
CA HIS A 79 7.11 -2.13 -15.48
C HIS A 79 6.58 -1.20 -16.56
N LYS A 80 7.01 -1.39 -17.82
CA LYS A 80 6.42 -0.74 -19.02
C LYS A 80 4.94 -1.12 -19.27
N ASP A 81 4.28 -1.70 -18.29
CA ASP A 81 2.86 -2.00 -18.28
C ASP A 81 2.07 -0.74 -17.92
N ASN A 82 2.11 0.24 -18.81
CA ASN A 82 1.27 1.44 -18.74
C ASN A 82 -0.21 1.04 -18.60
N GLU A 83 -0.62 -0.10 -19.16
CA GLU A 83 -1.97 -0.64 -19.02
C GLU A 83 -2.33 -0.99 -17.57
N HIS A 84 -1.41 -1.61 -16.82
CA HIS A 84 -1.62 -1.94 -15.41
C HIS A 84 -1.60 -0.68 -14.55
N ALA A 85 -0.71 0.28 -14.83
CA ALA A 85 -0.70 1.58 -14.17
C ALA A 85 -2.06 2.29 -14.34
N ILE A 86 -2.54 2.38 -15.59
CA ILE A 86 -3.82 3.01 -15.92
C ILE A 86 -4.98 2.26 -15.28
N PHE A 87 -4.94 0.93 -15.25
CA PHE A 87 -5.96 0.10 -14.60
C PHE A 87 -6.11 0.44 -13.11
N TRP A 88 -5.00 0.43 -12.37
CA TRP A 88 -5.02 0.70 -10.93
C TRP A 88 -5.34 2.16 -10.60
N LEU A 89 -4.78 3.11 -11.35
CA LEU A 89 -5.09 4.53 -11.17
C LEU A 89 -6.55 4.85 -11.48
N LYS A 90 -7.14 4.25 -12.53
CA LYS A 90 -8.57 4.39 -12.82
C LYS A 90 -9.43 3.79 -11.73
N LYS A 91 -9.05 2.63 -11.18
CA LYS A 91 -9.78 1.97 -10.09
C LYS A 91 -9.79 2.85 -8.83
N ALA A 92 -8.64 3.41 -8.46
CA ALA A 92 -8.52 4.36 -7.35
C ALA A 92 -9.35 5.62 -7.59
N ALA A 93 -9.26 6.19 -8.80
CA ALA A 93 -10.03 7.37 -9.18
C ALA A 93 -11.54 7.12 -9.11
N LEU A 94 -12.03 5.97 -9.60
CA LEU A 94 -13.44 5.61 -9.53
C LEU A 94 -13.94 5.44 -8.09
N GLN A 95 -13.12 4.88 -7.19
CA GLN A 95 -13.48 4.76 -5.77
C GLN A 95 -13.48 6.12 -5.06
N GLY A 96 -12.53 7.01 -5.37
CA GLY A 96 -12.53 8.38 -4.86
C GLY A 96 -13.64 9.27 -5.46
N LEU A 97 -14.17 8.91 -6.64
CA LEU A 97 -15.25 9.59 -7.36
C LEU A 97 -16.65 9.04 -7.06
N MET A 98 -16.85 8.24 -6.01
CA MET A 98 -18.20 7.96 -5.48
C MET A 98 -18.57 8.97 -4.37
N PRO A 99 -19.06 10.18 -4.68
CA PRO A 99 -19.96 10.85 -3.77
C PRO A 99 -21.31 10.13 -3.83
N ILE A 100 -21.66 9.47 -2.72
CA ILE A 100 -23.02 9.34 -2.14
C ILE A 100 -24.18 9.19 -3.13
N SER A 101 -24.83 8.01 -3.11
CA SER A 101 -26.25 7.88 -3.44
C SER A 101 -27.07 7.78 -2.17
#